data_AF-A0ABD1UNV7-F1
#
_entry.id   AF-A0ABD1UNV7-F1
#
_cell.length_a   1.000
_cell.length_b   1.000
_cell.length_c   1.000
_cell.angle_alpha   90.00
_cell.angle_beta   90.00
_cell.angle_gamma   90.00
#
_symmetry.space_group_name_H-M   'P 1'
#
loop_
_entity.id
_entity.type
_entity.pdbx_description
1 polymer ?
#
loop_
_entity_poly.entity_id
_entity_poly.type
_entity_poly.pdbx_seq_one_letter_code
_entity_poly.pdbx_strand_id
1 'polypeptide(L)'
;MDVDHELTALSEATIRFHGDSLIPRGRIILAVDFGKPPCHLRKFMEFLIVDTRFTYHRVFGRPVLKDLQAVTSIHHLAMKFSTLGGVTKVHGNQTGEGMLHECLTKSGEA
;
A
#
# COMPACT_ATOMS: atom_id res chain seq x y z
N MET A 1 -21.48 0.81 -5.20
CA MET A 1 -20.76 -0.47 -5.13
C MET A 1 -20.31 -0.60 -3.69
N ASP A 2 -21.15 -1.25 -2.89
CA ASP A 2 -20.82 -1.62 -1.51
C ASP A 2 -19.72 -2.67 -1.63
N VAL A 3 -18.53 -2.39 -1.09
CA VAL A 3 -17.42 -3.33 -1.14
C VAL A 3 -17.33 -3.89 0.25
N ASP A 4 -18.07 -4.98 0.46
CA ASP A 4 -18.23 -5.66 1.74
C ASP A 4 -16.87 -5.82 2.43
N HIS A 5 -16.74 -5.27 3.63
CA HIS A 5 -15.57 -5.43 4.50
C HIS A 5 -15.51 -6.83 5.13
N GLU A 6 -15.99 -7.84 4.42
CA GLU A 6 -16.11 -9.20 4.94
C GLU A 6 -14.79 -9.94 4.82
N LEU A 7 -14.30 -10.44 5.96
CA LEU A 7 -13.08 -11.24 6.01
C LEU A 7 -13.39 -12.65 5.51
N THR A 8 -12.83 -13.02 4.36
CA THR A 8 -12.91 -14.39 3.86
C THR A 8 -11.84 -15.24 4.55
N ALA A 9 -12.26 -16.20 5.37
CA ALA A 9 -11.35 -17.06 6.11
C ALA A 9 -10.45 -17.88 5.17
N LEU A 10 -9.18 -18.05 5.57
CA LEU A 10 -8.22 -18.90 4.88
C LEU A 10 -7.66 -19.93 5.84
N SER A 11 -7.66 -21.20 5.42
CA SER A 11 -7.09 -22.31 6.18
C SER A 11 -5.73 -22.77 5.66
N GLU A 12 -5.26 -22.20 4.55
CA GLU A 12 -4.00 -22.60 3.92
C GLU A 12 -2.81 -21.76 4.39
N ALA A 13 -1.72 -22.46 4.70
CA ALA A 13 -0.47 -21.82 5.08
C ALA A 13 0.16 -21.10 3.87
N THR A 14 0.53 -19.83 4.06
CA THR A 14 1.27 -19.04 3.08
C THR A 14 2.75 -19.01 3.48
N ILE A 15 3.65 -19.23 2.51
CA ILE A 15 5.10 -19.12 2.71
C ILE A 15 5.49 -17.64 2.77
N ARG A 16 6.13 -17.23 3.85
CA ARG A 16 6.60 -15.85 4.09
C ARG A 16 7.96 -15.61 3.43
N PHE A 17 8.32 -14.34 3.30
CA PHE A 17 9.65 -13.89 2.86
C PHE A 17 10.83 -14.51 3.62
N HIS A 18 10.63 -14.93 4.88
CA HIS A 18 11.67 -15.53 5.71
C HIS A 18 11.69 -17.08 5.63
N GLY A 19 10.90 -17.69 4.74
CA GLY A 19 10.78 -19.15 4.60
C GLY A 19 9.82 -19.80 5.60
N ASP A 20 9.36 -19.05 6.60
CA ASP A 20 8.44 -19.54 7.60
C ASP A 20 7.01 -19.62 7.04
N SER A 21 6.26 -20.64 7.45
CA SER A 21 4.85 -20.80 7.12
C SER A 21 3.97 -20.03 8.11
N LEU A 22 2.95 -19.35 7.60
CA LEU A 22 2.00 -18.59 8.39
C LEU A 22 0.60 -18.87 7.88
N ILE A 23 -0.33 -19.17 8.79
CA ILE A 23 -1.75 -19.28 8.47
C ILE A 23 -2.37 -17.88 8.65
N PRO A 24 -2.80 -17.22 7.58
CA PRO A 24 -3.47 -15.94 7.67
C PRO A 24 -4.86 -16.12 8.26
N ARG A 25 -5.38 -15.08 8.92
CA ARG A 25 -6.76 -15.06 9.42
C ARG A 25 -7.78 -15.05 8.27
N GLY A 26 -7.40 -14.44 7.14
CA GLY A 26 -8.24 -14.37 5.95
C GLY A 26 -7.77 -13.34 4.93
N ARG A 27 -8.55 -13.17 3.86
CA ARG A 27 -8.40 -12.11 2.86
C ARG A 27 -9.51 -11.07 3.00
N ILE A 28 -9.18 -9.82 2.72
CA ILE A 28 -10.14 -8.71 2.69
C ILE A 28 -9.80 -7.78 1.53
N ILE A 29 -10.82 -7.26 0.84
CA ILE A 29 -10.64 -6.21 -0.15
C ILE A 29 -10.83 -4.86 0.56
N LEU A 30 -9.81 -4.02 0.55
CA LEU A 30 -9.88 -2.69 1.13
C LEU A 30 -9.68 -1.62 0.06
N ALA A 31 -10.47 -0.56 0.16
CA ALA A 31 -10.19 0.67 -0.55
C ALA A 31 -9.05 1.40 0.16
N VAL A 32 -7.94 1.60 -0.55
CA VAL A 32 -6.77 2.32 -0.04
C VAL A 32 -6.64 3.63 -0.79
N ASP A 33 -6.65 4.71 -0.03
CA ASP A 33 -6.39 6.05 -0.52
C ASP A 33 -4.91 6.37 -0.41
N PHE A 34 -4.32 6.74 -1.53
CA PHE A 34 -2.93 7.16 -1.65
C PHE A 34 -2.88 8.66 -1.98
N GLY A 35 -2.06 9.39 -1.22
CA GLY A 35 -1.94 10.83 -1.41
C GLY A 35 -3.12 11.62 -0.83
N LYS A 36 -3.16 12.91 -1.14
CA LYS A 36 -4.22 13.85 -0.75
C LYS A 36 -4.55 14.75 -1.95
N PRO A 37 -5.78 15.28 -2.06
CA PRO A 37 -6.11 16.23 -3.13
C PRO A 37 -5.06 17.37 -3.21
N PRO A 38 -4.62 17.78 -4.42
CA PRO A 38 -5.11 17.35 -5.74
C PRO A 38 -4.48 16.05 -6.28
N CYS A 39 -3.39 15.55 -5.69
CA CYS A 39 -2.75 14.28 -6.08
C CYS A 39 -3.29 13.10 -5.25
N HIS A 40 -4.46 12.59 -5.59
CA HIS A 40 -5.11 11.48 -4.90
C HIS A 40 -5.31 10.28 -5.83
N LEU A 41 -5.15 9.07 -5.28
CA LEU A 41 -5.40 7.81 -5.97
C LEU A 41 -6.07 6.82 -5.03
N ARG A 42 -7.27 6.38 -5.37
CA ARG A 42 -7.98 5.31 -4.65
C ARG A 42 -7.87 4.00 -5.41
N LYS A 43 -7.46 2.93 -4.72
CA LYS A 43 -7.36 1.56 -5.29
C LYS A 43 -8.06 0.57 -4.39
N PHE A 44 -8.77 -0.39 -4.98
CA PHE A 44 -9.26 -1.57 -4.28
C PHE A 44 -8.21 -2.65 -4.35
N MET A 45 -7.84 -3.20 -3.20
CA MET A 45 -6.68 -4.07 -3.08
C MET A 45 -7.00 -5.20 -2.12
N GLU A 46 -6.64 -6.42 -2.50
CA GLU A 46 -6.76 -7.58 -1.62
C GLU A 46 -5.59 -7.61 -0.63
N PHE A 47 -5.92 -7.72 0.65
CA PHE A 47 -4.97 -7.87 1.74
C PHE A 47 -5.13 -9.22 2.41
N LEU A 48 -4.00 -9.80 2.78
CA LEU A 48 -3.95 -10.93 3.69
C LEU A 48 -3.90 -10.40 5.13
N ILE A 49 -4.92 -10.72 5.93
CA ILE A 49 -4.94 -10.36 7.35
C ILE A 49 -4.21 -11.44 8.13
N VAL A 50 -3.25 -11.00 8.93
CA VAL A 50 -2.38 -11.86 9.70
C VAL A 50 -2.43 -11.41 11.16
N ASP A 51 -2.66 -12.35 12.07
CA ASP A 51 -2.66 -12.09 13.51
C ASP A 51 -1.29 -12.44 14.11
N THR A 52 -0.29 -11.60 13.81
CA THR A 52 1.07 -11.76 14.35
C THR A 52 1.68 -10.42 14.69
N ARG A 53 2.57 -10.40 15.68
CA ARG A 53 3.33 -9.20 16.06
C ARG A 53 4.40 -8.88 15.02
N PHE A 54 4.05 -8.07 14.02
CA PHE A 54 5.01 -7.46 13.12
C PHE A 54 5.28 -6.01 13.50
N THR A 55 6.51 -5.54 13.24
CA THR A 55 6.88 -4.12 13.32
C THR A 55 6.26 -3.29 12.18
N TYR A 56 5.59 -3.94 11.23
CA TYR A 56 4.93 -3.31 10.09
C TYR A 56 3.43 -3.55 10.18
N HIS A 57 2.64 -2.47 10.24
CA HIS A 57 1.18 -2.56 10.25
C HIS A 57 0.60 -2.90 8.87
N ARG A 58 1.32 -2.57 7.78
CA ARG A 58 0.89 -2.82 6.39
C ARG A 58 2.10 -3.12 5.51
N VAL A 59 1.98 -4.13 4.67
CA VAL A 59 3.03 -4.53 3.72
C VAL A 59 2.44 -4.55 2.32
N PHE A 60 3.06 -3.82 1.40
CA PHE A 60 2.70 -3.84 -0.02
C PHE A 60 3.63 -4.78 -0.78
N GLY A 61 3.05 -5.82 -1.37
CA GLY A 61 3.78 -6.74 -2.24
C GLY A 61 4.09 -6.14 -3.61
N ARG A 62 4.87 -6.87 -4.43
CA ARG A 62 5.17 -6.49 -5.82
C ARG A 62 3.93 -6.25 -6.69
N PRO A 63 2.82 -7.01 -6.60
CA PRO A 63 1.63 -6.76 -7.42
C PRO A 63 1.08 -5.35 -7.20
N VAL A 64 0.93 -4.95 -5.94
CA VAL A 64 0.50 -3.60 -5.54
C VAL A 64 1.42 -2.53 -6.12
N LEU A 65 2.73 -2.69 -5.94
CA LEU A 65 3.71 -1.71 -6.43
C LEU A 65 3.67 -1.60 -7.96
N LYS A 66 3.47 -2.73 -8.67
CA LYS A 66 3.29 -2.76 -10.12
C LYS A 66 2.03 -2.00 -10.54
N ASP A 67 0.90 -2.22 -9.86
CA ASP A 67 -0.38 -1.58 -10.19
C ASP A 67 -0.36 -0.07 -9.95
N LEU A 68 0.44 0.39 -9.01
CA LEU A 68 0.72 1.80 -8.75
C LEU A 68 1.78 2.40 -9.70
N GLN A 69 2.45 1.57 -10.50
CA GLN A 69 3.67 1.95 -11.25
C GLN A 69 4.68 2.63 -10.32
N ALA A 70 4.82 2.07 -9.11
CA ALA A 70 5.55 2.69 -8.03
C ALA A 70 7.06 2.55 -8.20
N VAL A 71 7.78 3.64 -7.95
CA VAL A 71 9.23 3.68 -7.84
C VAL A 71 9.59 3.86 -6.37
N THR A 72 10.18 2.83 -5.75
CA THR A 72 10.61 2.85 -4.35
C THR A 72 12.10 3.12 -4.22
N SER A 73 12.47 4.06 -3.37
CA SER A 73 13.85 4.31 -2.95
C SER A 73 13.98 3.96 -1.47
N ILE A 74 14.76 2.91 -1.18
CA ILE A 74 15.08 2.50 0.19
C ILE A 74 15.93 3.59 0.86
N HIS A 75 16.91 4.14 0.15
CA HIS A 75 17.82 5.15 0.68
C HIS A 75 17.09 6.42 1.15
N HIS A 76 16.07 6.86 0.42
CA HIS A 76 15.26 8.02 0.79
C HIS A 76 13.99 7.67 1.56
N LEU A 77 13.80 6.38 1.86
CA LEU A 77 12.57 5.84 2.44
C LEU A 77 11.32 6.39 1.74
N ALA A 78 11.36 6.46 0.40
CA ALA A 78 10.33 7.13 -0.37
C ALA A 78 9.76 6.22 -1.46
N MET A 79 8.47 6.38 -1.73
CA MET A 79 7.77 5.75 -2.84
C MET A 79 7.12 6.82 -3.69
N LYS A 80 7.35 6.79 -5.01
CA LYS A 80 6.67 7.65 -5.97
C LYS A 80 5.70 6.84 -6.82
N PHE A 81 4.55 7.40 -7.17
CA PHE A 81 3.61 6.80 -8.11
C PHE A 81 2.81 7.90 -8.83
N SER A 82 2.28 7.54 -9.99
CA SER A 82 1.48 8.46 -10.81
C SER A 82 0.02 8.47 -10.36
N THR A 83 -0.57 9.66 -10.32
CA THR A 83 -2.00 9.92 -10.06
C THR A 83 -2.56 10.79 -11.18
N LEU A 84 -3.88 10.94 -11.25
CA LEU A 84 -4.51 11.84 -12.24
C LEU A 84 -4.04 13.30 -12.08
N GLY A 85 -3.75 13.73 -10.84
CA GLY A 85 -3.29 15.10 -10.54
C GLY A 85 -1.77 15.31 -10.67
N GLY A 86 -1.00 14.29 -11.05
CA GLY A 86 0.47 14.36 -11.13
C GLY A 86 1.17 13.24 -10.37
N VAL A 87 2.45 13.44 -10.04
CA VAL A 87 3.26 12.44 -9.33
C VAL A 87 3.17 12.69 -7.83
N THR A 88 2.79 11.65 -7.09
CA THR A 88 2.81 11.68 -5.61
C THR A 88 4.07 11.01 -5.11
N LYS A 89 4.68 11.60 -4.09
CA LYS A 89 5.77 10.99 -3.30
C LYS A 89 5.28 10.75 -1.88
N VAL A 90 5.59 9.58 -1.35
CA VAL A 90 5.27 9.19 0.02
C VAL A 90 6.56 8.81 0.72
N HIS A 91 6.81 9.42 1.87
CA HIS A 91 7.93 9.07 2.72
C HIS A 91 7.46 8.12 3.81
N GLY A 92 8.22 7.05 4.02
CA GLY A 92 8.13 6.21 5.19
C GLY A 92 8.70 6.95 6.40
N ASN A 93 8.04 6.78 7.54
CA ASN A 93 8.53 7.24 8.82
C ASN A 93 8.98 6.02 9.63
N GLN A 94 10.27 5.95 9.97
CA GLN A 94 10.82 4.87 10.81
C GLN A 94 10.68 5.18 12.30
N THR A 95 10.31 6.40 12.68
CA THR A 95 10.29 6.89 14.06
C THR A 95 8.88 7.16 14.60
N GLY A 96 7.83 6.94 13.81
CA GLY A 96 6.44 7.15 14.21
C GLY A 96 5.44 6.75 13.13
N GLU A 97 4.19 6.48 13.53
CA GLU A 97 3.10 6.10 12.64
C GLU A 97 2.77 7.24 11.66
N GLY A 98 3.15 7.07 10.40
CA GLY A 98 2.70 7.99 9.36
C GLY A 98 3.48 7.87 8.06
N MET A 99 2.73 7.88 6.97
CA MET A 99 3.27 8.15 5.64
C MET A 99 3.15 9.66 5.38
N LEU A 100 4.27 10.35 5.13
CA LEU A 100 4.26 11.78 4.79
C LEU A 100 4.16 11.94 3.26
N HIS A 101 3.14 12.64 2.79
CA HIS A 101 2.83 12.79 1.37
C HIS A 101 3.27 14.17 0.85
N GLU A 102 3.98 14.18 -0.27
CA GLU A 102 4.38 15.37 -1.01
C GLU A 102 3.86 15.24 -2.46
N CYS A 103 3.08 16.22 -2.91
CA CYS A 103 2.46 16.25 -4.25
C CYS A 103 3.26 17.21 -5.13
N LEU A 104 3.75 16.71 -6.26
CA LEU A 104 4.37 17.52 -7.30
C LEU A 104 3.37 17.62 -8.46
N THR A 105 2.67 18.74 -8.54
CA THR A 105 1.80 19.05 -9.67
C THR A 105 2.67 19.43 -10.86
N LYS A 106 2.40 18.86 -12.05
CA LYS A 106 3.02 19.38 -13.26
C LYS A 106 2.47 20.81 -13.48
N SER A 107 3.34 21.81 -13.35
CA SER A 107 3.07 23.16 -13.84
C SER A 107 2.79 23.09 -15.33
N GLY A 108 1.75 23.82 -15.76
CA GLY A 108 1.07 23.70 -17.05
C GLY A 108 1.95 23.48 -18.29
N GLU A 109 1.44 22.65 -19.19
CA GLU A 109 1.83 22.64 -20.59
C GLU A 109 0.60 23.12 -21.39
N ALA A 110 0.76 24.34 -21.95
CA ALA A 110 -0.17 25.18 -22.73
C ALA A 110 -1.34 25.86 -22.00
#